data_AF-A0A501WB95-F1
#
_entry.id   AF-A0A501WB95-F1
#
_cell.length_a   1.000
_cell.length_b   1.000
_cell.length_c   1.000
_cell.angle_alpha   90.00
_cell.angle_beta   90.00
_cell.angle_gamma   90.00
#
_symmetry.space_group_name_H-M   'P 1'
#
loop_
_entity.id
_entity.type
_entity.pdbx_description
1 polymer ?
#
loop_
_entity_poly.entity_id
_entity_poly.type
_entity_poly.pdbx_seq_one_letter_code
_entity_poly.pdbx_strand_id
1 'polypeptide(L)'
;MNKLLLPALFFGLLILSYCAGRKHTSPLGSYKMLGTVKGVADGTWIYLKNNEGSSLTPLLDSALVKEERFEFRGQLKDKVLQTMVSFKEPFYDADGTFKGYKLSDAAMLWLENSDVRLEGEKGSLFKAKITGSATQQDFERVLKSSGDDKLLGFIRHNPNTSYLGIYLLNLNKEKFGKEVAAELFSLMTEDKRETNYGREIDDYLGARNSRGVN
;
A
#
# COMPACT_ATOMS: atom_id res chain seq x y z
N MET A 1 7.85 -26.66 -80.18
CA MET A 1 9.24 -26.31 -79.78
C MET A 1 9.19 -25.59 -78.45
N ASN A 2 9.93 -26.15 -77.49
CA ASN A 2 10.26 -25.72 -76.11
C ASN A 2 10.32 -24.19 -75.91
N LYS A 3 10.03 -23.60 -74.74
CA LYS A 3 10.56 -23.87 -73.39
C LYS A 3 9.53 -23.39 -72.34
N LEU A 4 9.10 -24.23 -71.40
CA LEU A 4 9.63 -24.36 -70.02
C LEU A 4 9.99 -23.03 -69.33
N LEU A 5 9.25 -22.65 -68.29
CA LEU A 5 9.74 -22.14 -67.00
C LEU A 5 8.56 -22.08 -65.98
N LEU A 6 8.65 -22.93 -64.96
CA LEU A 6 7.83 -22.98 -63.74
C LEU A 6 8.68 -22.39 -62.59
N PRO A 7 8.16 -22.21 -61.35
CA PRO A 7 7.24 -21.19 -60.84
C PRO A 7 7.93 -20.25 -59.82
N ALA A 8 7.42 -19.03 -59.61
CA ALA A 8 7.80 -18.23 -58.45
C ALA A 8 6.92 -18.61 -57.25
N LEU A 9 7.45 -19.43 -56.34
CA LEU A 9 6.90 -19.70 -55.02
C LEU A 9 6.79 -18.38 -54.22
N PHE A 10 5.58 -17.88 -54.02
CA PHE A 10 5.30 -16.90 -52.97
C PHE A 10 5.10 -17.66 -51.65
N PHE A 11 6.20 -17.86 -50.91
CA PHE A 11 6.15 -18.26 -49.51
C PHE A 11 5.68 -17.05 -48.69
N GLY A 12 4.37 -16.85 -48.59
CA GLY A 12 3.77 -15.94 -47.62
C GLY A 12 3.90 -16.51 -46.22
N LEU A 13 5.01 -16.23 -45.55
CA LEU A 13 5.20 -16.54 -44.13
C LEU A 13 4.22 -15.66 -43.32
N LEU A 14 3.05 -16.22 -42.99
CA LEU A 14 2.12 -15.61 -42.06
C LEU A 14 2.70 -15.80 -40.65
N ILE A 15 3.56 -14.86 -40.24
CA ILE A 15 4.03 -14.79 -38.85
C ILE A 15 2.82 -14.36 -38.02
N LEU A 16 2.09 -15.34 -37.49
CA LEU A 16 1.21 -15.15 -36.35
C LEU A 16 2.09 -14.66 -35.19
N SER A 17 2.20 -13.34 -35.08
CA SER A 17 2.70 -12.63 -33.91
C SER A 17 1.76 -12.99 -32.74
N TYR A 18 2.08 -14.09 -32.09
CA TYR A 18 1.52 -14.45 -30.80
C TYR A 18 2.14 -13.50 -29.77
N CYS A 19 1.52 -12.33 -29.59
CA CYS A 19 1.71 -11.51 -28.39
C CYS A 19 1.11 -12.27 -27.20
N ALA A 20 1.80 -13.31 -26.73
CA ALA A 20 1.53 -13.88 -25.41
C ALA A 20 1.92 -12.86 -24.34
N GLY A 21 0.94 -12.48 -23.53
CA GLY A 21 1.15 -11.91 -22.21
C GLY A 21 1.44 -10.41 -22.16
N ARG A 22 0.43 -9.57 -22.46
CA ARG A 22 0.33 -8.34 -21.66
C ARG A 22 0.05 -8.78 -20.23
N LYS A 23 1.08 -8.83 -19.38
CA LYS A 23 0.86 -8.68 -17.94
C LYS A 23 0.12 -7.36 -17.80
N HIS A 24 -1.17 -7.43 -17.48
CA HIS A 24 -1.97 -6.25 -17.24
C HIS A 24 -1.53 -5.69 -15.89
N THR A 25 -0.31 -5.14 -15.82
CA THR A 25 0.11 -4.37 -14.65
C THR A 25 -0.81 -3.18 -14.59
N SER A 26 -1.82 -3.25 -13.73
CA SER A 26 -2.64 -2.09 -13.41
C SER A 26 -1.67 -0.95 -13.09
N PRO A 27 -1.79 0.24 -13.72
CA PRO A 27 -0.86 1.31 -13.46
C PRO A 27 -0.84 1.58 -11.95
N LEU A 28 0.37 1.59 -11.39
CA LEU A 28 0.56 1.99 -9.99
C LEU A 28 -0.13 3.34 -9.80
N GLY A 29 -0.95 3.43 -8.76
CA GLY A 29 -1.73 4.63 -8.49
C GLY A 29 -0.85 5.80 -8.05
N SER A 30 -1.37 7.01 -8.15
CA SER A 30 -0.80 8.18 -7.51
C SER A 30 -1.58 8.51 -6.25
N TYR A 31 -0.92 9.07 -5.25
CA TYR A 31 -1.62 9.63 -4.09
C TYR A 31 -1.44 11.13 -4.05
N LYS A 32 -2.47 11.78 -3.52
CA LYS A 32 -2.42 13.16 -3.06
C LYS A 32 -2.93 13.18 -1.63
N MET A 33 -2.14 13.73 -0.72
CA MET A 33 -2.55 13.90 0.66
C MET A 33 -2.48 15.37 1.06
N LEU A 34 -3.61 15.88 1.55
CA LEU A 34 -3.74 17.24 2.06
C LEU A 34 -3.89 17.18 3.58
N GLY A 35 -3.06 17.94 4.28
CA GLY A 35 -3.11 18.01 5.74
C GLY A 35 -3.45 19.41 6.23
N THR A 36 -4.22 19.47 7.30
CA THR A 36 -4.41 20.68 8.11
C THR A 36 -4.15 20.31 9.57
N VAL A 37 -3.19 20.96 10.21
CA VAL A 37 -2.83 20.72 11.61
C VAL A 37 -2.81 22.04 12.36
N LYS A 38 -3.83 22.24 13.19
CA LYS A 38 -3.98 23.47 13.96
C LYS A 38 -2.85 23.64 14.97
N GLY A 39 -2.43 24.88 15.20
CA GLY A 39 -1.38 25.24 16.16
C GLY A 39 0.04 24.97 15.67
N VAL A 40 0.23 24.73 14.37
CA VAL A 40 1.57 24.55 13.77
C VAL A 40 2.03 25.85 13.15
N ALA A 41 3.24 26.28 13.50
CA ALA A 41 3.85 27.48 12.95
C ALA A 41 4.29 27.28 11.49
N ASP A 42 4.20 28.35 10.71
CA ASP A 42 4.74 28.39 9.35
C ASP A 42 6.24 28.06 9.34
N GLY A 43 6.65 27.34 8.31
CA GLY A 43 8.03 26.86 8.18
C GLY A 43 8.35 25.59 8.96
N THR A 44 7.38 25.03 9.70
CA THR A 44 7.56 23.73 10.37
C THR A 44 7.64 22.61 9.32
N TRP A 45 8.62 21.73 9.44
CA TRP A 45 8.70 20.53 8.60
C TRP A 45 7.82 19.41 9.13
N ILE A 46 7.06 18.79 8.22
CA ILE A 46 6.32 17.57 8.48
C ILE A 46 6.78 16.47 7.53
N TYR A 47 6.80 15.23 8.02
CA TYR A 47 7.43 14.11 7.34
C TYR A 47 6.43 12.99 7.12
N LEU A 48 6.49 12.40 5.93
CA LEU A 48 5.76 11.20 5.56
C LEU A 48 6.75 10.03 5.52
N LYS A 49 6.46 8.96 6.27
CA LYS A 49 7.28 7.74 6.30
C LYS A 49 6.49 6.52 5.89
N ASN A 50 7.19 5.56 5.31
CA ASN A 50 6.67 4.22 5.15
C ASN A 50 6.48 3.62 6.56
N ASN A 51 5.45 2.82 6.79
CA ASN A 51 5.29 2.07 8.03
C ASN A 51 5.41 0.55 7.83
N GLU A 52 5.75 0.11 6.62
CA GLU A 52 5.95 -1.29 6.27
C GLU A 52 7.42 -1.72 6.46
N GLY A 53 7.63 -2.95 6.95
CA GLY A 53 8.95 -3.57 7.12
C GLY A 53 9.60 -3.38 8.50
N SER A 54 10.74 -4.05 8.73
CA SER A 54 11.45 -4.02 10.01
C SER A 54 12.44 -2.84 10.14
N SER A 55 12.33 -2.15 11.27
CA SER A 55 13.34 -1.34 11.99
C SER A 55 13.95 -0.10 11.34
N LEU A 56 13.91 0.07 10.02
CA LEU A 56 14.39 1.27 9.32
C LEU A 56 13.38 1.68 8.26
N THR A 57 12.27 2.27 8.69
CA THR A 57 11.26 2.79 7.76
C THR A 57 11.81 3.99 6.99
N PRO A 58 11.97 3.90 5.65
CA PRO A 58 12.53 5.00 4.88
C PRO A 58 11.59 6.21 4.91
N LEU A 59 12.19 7.39 4.98
CA LEU A 59 11.49 8.64 4.71
C LEU A 59 10.95 8.59 3.27
N LEU A 60 9.66 8.87 3.10
CA LEU A 60 9.02 8.93 1.79
C LEU A 60 9.06 10.35 1.25
N ASP A 61 8.71 11.34 2.08
CA ASP A 61 8.59 12.73 1.66
C ASP A 61 8.65 13.69 2.87
N SER A 62 8.83 14.98 2.60
CA SER A 62 8.77 16.06 3.59
C SER A 62 8.16 17.33 3.00
N ALA A 63 7.33 18.02 3.78
CA ALA A 63 6.68 19.26 3.36
C ALA A 63 6.87 20.36 4.41
N LEU A 64 6.91 21.61 3.95
CA LEU A 64 6.82 22.78 4.81
C LEU A 64 5.36 23.11 5.09
N VAL A 65 5.03 23.34 6.35
CA VAL A 65 3.72 23.84 6.75
C VAL A 65 3.63 25.34 6.44
N LYS A 66 2.52 25.75 5.85
CA LYS A 66 2.15 27.14 5.61
C LYS A 66 0.66 27.32 5.89
N GLU A 67 0.31 28.31 6.71
CA GLU A 67 -1.07 28.56 7.15
C GLU A 67 -1.73 27.28 7.69
N GLU A 68 -1.00 26.57 8.56
CA GLU A 68 -1.40 25.29 9.17
C GLU A 68 -1.63 24.13 8.18
N ARG A 69 -1.27 24.31 6.91
CA ARG A 69 -1.52 23.34 5.84
C ARG A 69 -0.23 22.79 5.26
N PHE A 70 -0.31 21.57 4.77
CA PHE A 70 0.76 20.92 4.00
C PHE A 70 0.17 19.98 2.96
N GLU A 71 1.01 19.56 2.03
CA GLU A 71 0.62 18.68 0.94
C GLU A 71 1.75 17.70 0.60
N PHE A 72 1.36 16.45 0.37
CA PHE A 72 2.23 15.43 -0.21
C PHE A 72 1.62 14.90 -1.50
N ARG A 73 2.48 14.63 -2.49
CA ARG A 73 2.09 14.00 -3.75
C ARG A 73 3.15 13.02 -4.18
N GLY A 74 2.72 11.88 -4.68
CA GLY A 74 3.67 10.90 -5.18
C GLY A 74 3.02 9.77 -5.96
N GLN A 75 3.89 8.92 -6.50
CA GLN A 75 3.48 7.64 -7.07
C GLN A 75 3.59 6.58 -5.98
N LEU A 76 2.62 5.69 -5.91
CA LEU A 76 2.70 4.53 -5.03
C LEU A 76 3.65 3.50 -5.65
N LYS A 77 4.47 2.85 -4.81
CA LYS A 77 5.30 1.72 -5.23
C LYS A 77 4.52 0.39 -5.28
N ASP A 78 3.33 0.39 -4.71
CA ASP A 78 2.37 -0.71 -4.70
C ASP A 78 0.94 -0.13 -4.74
N LYS A 79 -0.12 -0.92 -4.69
CA LYS A 79 -1.49 -0.40 -4.79
C LYS A 79 -1.98 0.31 -3.52
N VAL A 80 -1.39 -0.01 -2.37
CA VAL A 80 -1.68 0.57 -1.06
C VAL A 80 -0.39 0.68 -0.25
N LEU A 81 -0.33 1.62 0.68
CA LEU A 81 0.81 1.79 1.57
C LEU A 81 0.36 2.26 2.94
N GLN A 82 0.74 1.55 4.00
CA GLN A 82 0.59 2.07 5.36
C GLN A 82 1.72 3.08 5.63
N THR A 83 1.36 4.27 6.10
CA THR A 83 2.30 5.36 6.33
C THR A 83 2.11 6.02 7.69
N MET A 84 3.09 6.82 8.06
CA MET A 84 3.03 7.68 9.23
C MET A 84 3.37 9.11 8.84
N VAL A 85 2.52 10.05 9.28
CA VAL A 85 2.79 11.49 9.23
C VAL A 85 3.23 11.92 10.62
N SER A 86 4.31 12.68 10.70
CA SER A 86 4.89 13.06 12.00
C SER A 86 5.72 14.33 11.89
N PHE A 87 5.87 15.00 13.03
CA PHE A 87 6.84 16.08 13.19
C PHE A 87 8.20 15.51 13.59
N LYS A 88 9.25 16.27 13.30
CA LYS A 88 10.60 15.99 13.78
C LYS A 88 10.95 17.03 14.84
N GLU A 89 11.01 16.61 16.09
CA GLU A 89 11.30 17.48 17.22
C GLU A 89 12.62 17.12 17.88
N PRO A 90 13.36 18.11 18.41
CA PRO A 90 14.54 17.85 19.20
C PRO A 90 14.15 17.06 20.45
N PHE A 91 15.01 16.13 20.87
CA PHE A 91 14.88 15.49 22.17
C PHE A 91 16.16 15.68 22.98
N TYR A 92 15.98 15.71 24.29
CA TYR A 92 16.99 16.07 25.26
C TYR A 92 17.08 14.96 26.32
N ASP A 93 18.25 14.81 26.94
CA ASP A 93 18.42 14.01 28.15
C ASP A 93 17.73 14.68 29.35
N ALA A 94 17.65 13.94 30.47
CA ALA A 94 17.09 14.46 31.72
C ALA A 94 17.81 15.71 32.26
N ASP A 95 19.07 15.92 31.88
CA ASP A 95 19.89 17.09 32.23
C ASP A 95 19.70 18.28 31.25
N GLY A 96 18.85 18.14 30.23
CA GLY A 96 18.62 19.16 29.21
C GLY A 96 19.63 19.13 28.05
N THR A 97 20.55 18.16 28.00
CA THR A 97 21.51 18.03 26.89
C THR A 97 20.80 17.58 25.61
N PHE A 98 20.99 18.33 24.52
CA PHE A 98 20.47 17.96 23.20
C PHE A 98 21.06 16.63 22.72
N LYS A 99 20.21 15.70 22.28
CA LYS A 99 20.62 14.38 21.77
C LYS A 99 20.42 14.19 20.28
N GLY A 100 19.53 14.98 19.69
CA GLY A 100 19.18 14.82 18.30
C GLY A 100 17.71 15.09 18.10
N TYR A 101 17.19 14.50 17.03
CA TYR A 101 15.80 14.65 16.65
C TYR A 101 15.13 13.30 16.63
N LYS A 102 13.89 13.25 17.11
CA LYS A 102 13.03 12.08 17.00
C LYS A 102 11.71 12.49 16.37
N LEU A 103 11.02 11.49 15.84
CA LEU A 103 9.63 11.72 15.48
C LEU A 103 8.81 11.89 16.75
N SER A 104 7.94 12.89 16.73
CA SER A 104 6.94 13.14 17.74
C SER A 104 5.62 13.41 17.06
N ASP A 105 4.54 13.29 17.84
CA ASP A 105 3.19 13.67 17.47
C ASP A 105 2.77 13.17 16.07
N ALA A 106 2.38 11.90 16.00
CA ALA A 106 2.26 11.17 14.75
C ALA A 106 0.84 10.62 14.50
N ALA A 107 0.44 10.60 13.23
CA ALA A 107 -0.75 9.90 12.76
C ALA A 107 -0.35 8.75 11.83
N MET A 108 -0.92 7.55 12.05
CA MET A 108 -0.87 6.47 11.07
C MET A 108 -2.00 6.63 10.07
N LEU A 109 -1.72 6.43 8.79
CA LEU A 109 -2.73 6.51 7.74
C LEU A 109 -2.40 5.62 6.55
N TRP A 110 -3.44 5.33 5.76
CA TRP A 110 -3.34 4.56 4.53
C TRP A 110 -3.30 5.48 3.31
N LEU A 111 -2.28 5.30 2.46
CA LEU A 111 -2.22 5.89 1.12
C LEU A 111 -2.64 4.84 0.09
N GLU A 112 -3.51 5.24 -0.82
CA GLU A 112 -3.95 4.46 -1.98
C GLU A 112 -4.28 5.45 -3.10
N ASN A 113 -4.74 4.96 -4.26
CA ASN A 113 -5.03 5.79 -5.43
C ASN A 113 -6.26 6.69 -5.23
N SER A 114 -6.14 7.67 -4.34
CA SER A 114 -7.22 8.54 -3.85
C SER A 114 -6.67 9.84 -3.27
N ASP A 115 -7.56 10.82 -3.14
CA ASP A 115 -7.30 12.07 -2.43
C ASP A 115 -7.53 11.87 -0.93
N VAL A 116 -6.45 11.74 -0.16
CA VAL A 116 -6.49 11.57 1.30
C VAL A 116 -6.45 12.94 1.98
N ARG A 117 -7.25 13.11 3.04
CA ARG A 117 -7.23 14.31 3.88
C ARG A 117 -6.95 13.95 5.32
N LEU A 118 -6.10 14.74 5.96
CA LEU A 118 -5.79 14.67 7.38
C LEU A 118 -6.17 16.00 8.04
N GLU A 119 -6.96 15.93 9.10
CA GLU A 119 -7.32 17.07 9.95
C GLU A 119 -6.93 16.74 11.39
N GLY A 120 -6.03 17.53 11.98
CA GLY A 120 -5.53 17.30 13.33
C GLY A 120 -5.15 18.57 14.06
N GLU A 121 -4.57 18.39 15.24
CA GLU A 121 -4.09 19.47 16.12
C GLU A 121 -2.70 19.09 16.64
N LYS A 122 -1.80 20.08 16.72
CA LYS A 122 -0.44 19.87 17.23
C LYS A 122 -0.50 19.35 18.68
N GLY A 123 0.30 18.33 18.96
CA GLY A 123 0.32 17.59 20.22
C GLY A 123 -0.77 16.52 20.35
N SER A 124 -1.62 16.34 19.33
CA SER A 124 -2.68 15.32 19.30
C SER A 124 -2.91 14.75 17.90
N LEU A 125 -1.87 14.70 17.07
CA LEU A 125 -1.94 14.20 15.70
C LEU A 125 -2.35 12.72 15.65
N PHE A 126 -2.06 11.94 16.69
CA PHE A 126 -2.54 10.56 16.82
C PHE A 126 -4.07 10.42 16.89
N LYS A 127 -4.80 11.52 17.11
CA LYS A 127 -6.27 11.61 17.07
C LYS A 127 -6.78 12.25 15.77
N ALA A 128 -5.91 12.51 14.81
CA ALA A 128 -6.29 13.18 13.58
C ALA A 128 -7.40 12.41 12.85
N LYS A 129 -8.35 13.16 12.30
CA LYS A 129 -9.38 12.63 11.43
C LYS A 129 -8.79 12.43 10.04
N ILE A 130 -8.89 11.22 9.51
CA ILE A 130 -8.39 10.88 8.19
C ILE A 130 -9.57 10.47 7.30
N THR A 131 -9.65 11.03 6.09
CA THR A 131 -10.73 10.75 5.14
C THR A 131 -10.19 10.57 3.73
N GLY A 132 -11.02 10.03 2.83
CA GLY A 132 -10.66 9.84 1.42
C GLY A 132 -10.05 8.48 1.08
N SER A 133 -9.60 7.73 2.08
CA SER A 133 -9.19 6.32 1.91
C SER A 133 -10.27 5.35 2.41
N ALA A 134 -10.65 4.38 1.57
CA ALA A 134 -11.50 3.26 1.94
C ALA A 134 -10.79 2.31 2.91
N THR A 135 -9.49 2.07 2.69
CA THR A 135 -8.67 1.26 3.58
C THR A 135 -8.58 1.87 4.98
N GLN A 136 -8.44 3.19 5.09
CA GLN A 136 -8.49 3.90 6.36
C GLN A 136 -9.85 3.74 7.08
N GLN A 137 -10.96 3.90 6.36
CA GLN A 137 -12.30 3.79 6.95
C GLN A 137 -12.57 2.37 7.48
N ASP A 138 -12.15 1.35 6.72
CA ASP A 138 -12.23 -0.03 7.17
C ASP A 138 -11.33 -0.25 8.39
N PHE A 139 -10.13 0.35 8.42
CA PHE A 139 -9.19 0.21 9.54
C PHE A 139 -9.78 0.78 10.83
N GLU A 140 -10.36 1.97 10.76
CA GLU A 140 -11.05 2.59 11.90
C GLU A 140 -12.27 1.80 12.37
N ARG A 141 -12.98 1.14 11.45
CA ARG A 141 -14.11 0.25 11.80
C ARG A 141 -13.62 -1.00 12.52
N VAL A 142 -12.55 -1.61 12.03
CA VAL A 142 -11.96 -2.83 12.61
C VAL A 142 -11.27 -2.55 13.95
N LEU A 143 -10.58 -1.41 14.12
CA LEU A 143 -9.97 -1.02 15.40
C LEU A 143 -11.00 -0.94 16.55
N LYS A 144 -12.25 -0.58 16.23
CA LYS A 144 -13.36 -0.56 17.20
C LYS A 144 -13.89 -1.96 17.55
N SER A 145 -13.39 -3.00 16.89
CA SER A 145 -13.79 -4.39 17.07
C SER A 145 -12.63 -5.24 17.59
N SER A 146 -12.81 -5.87 18.76
CA SER A 146 -11.79 -6.75 19.36
C SER A 146 -12.11 -8.23 19.12
N GLY A 147 -11.08 -9.04 18.80
CA GLY A 147 -11.12 -10.51 18.73
C GLY A 147 -10.79 -11.11 17.36
N ASP A 148 -10.14 -12.29 17.34
CA ASP A 148 -9.73 -13.00 16.11
C ASP A 148 -10.92 -13.38 15.22
N ASP A 149 -12.03 -13.85 15.81
CA ASP A 149 -13.24 -14.21 15.07
C ASP A 149 -13.82 -13.03 14.29
N LYS A 150 -13.68 -11.82 14.83
CA LYS A 150 -14.12 -10.60 14.15
C LYS A 150 -13.20 -10.23 13.01
N LEU A 151 -11.90 -10.49 13.13
CA LEU A 151 -10.93 -10.23 12.05
C LEU A 151 -11.12 -11.23 10.91
N LEU A 152 -11.26 -12.52 11.21
CA LEU A 152 -11.63 -13.55 10.23
C LEU A 152 -12.97 -13.23 9.57
N GLY A 153 -13.98 -12.88 10.38
CA GLY A 153 -15.28 -12.45 9.89
C GLY A 153 -15.21 -11.23 8.98
N PHE A 154 -14.40 -10.22 9.34
CA PHE A 154 -14.18 -9.05 8.50
C PHE A 154 -13.60 -9.45 7.13
N ILE A 155 -12.50 -10.22 7.12
CA ILE A 155 -11.83 -10.63 5.87
C ILE A 155 -12.79 -11.45 4.99
N ARG A 156 -13.53 -12.40 5.58
CA ARG A 156 -14.45 -13.29 4.84
C ARG A 156 -15.62 -12.54 4.21
N HIS A 157 -16.21 -11.58 4.93
CA HIS A 157 -17.40 -10.86 4.46
C HIS A 157 -17.06 -9.59 3.66
N ASN A 158 -15.82 -9.11 3.74
CA ASN A 158 -15.37 -7.88 3.07
C ASN A 158 -14.04 -8.10 2.30
N PRO A 159 -13.89 -9.17 1.51
CA PRO A 159 -12.58 -9.53 0.94
C PRO A 159 -12.05 -8.48 -0.05
N ASN A 160 -12.92 -7.61 -0.57
CA ASN A 160 -12.62 -6.72 -1.69
C ASN A 160 -13.10 -5.26 -1.48
N THR A 161 -13.57 -4.88 -0.28
CA THR A 161 -14.06 -3.50 -0.01
C THR A 161 -12.92 -2.48 0.01
N SER A 162 -11.76 -2.89 0.51
CA SER A 162 -10.53 -2.10 0.59
C SER A 162 -9.32 -3.03 0.57
N TYR A 163 -8.12 -2.49 0.77
CA TYR A 163 -6.91 -3.30 0.92
C TYR A 163 -6.70 -3.80 2.36
N LEU A 164 -7.57 -3.45 3.30
CA LEU A 164 -7.39 -3.87 4.69
C LEU A 164 -7.48 -5.39 4.85
N GLY A 165 -8.41 -6.05 4.16
CA GLY A 165 -8.60 -7.50 4.26
C GLY A 165 -7.33 -8.29 3.90
N ILE A 166 -6.67 -7.93 2.79
CA ILE A 166 -5.43 -8.58 2.37
C ILE A 166 -4.26 -8.27 3.32
N TYR A 167 -4.19 -7.04 3.84
CA TYR A 167 -3.19 -6.67 4.86
C TYR A 167 -3.36 -7.49 6.14
N LEU A 168 -4.57 -7.55 6.68
CA LEU A 168 -4.87 -8.29 7.91
C LEU A 168 -4.62 -9.79 7.74
N LEU A 169 -4.97 -10.35 6.57
CA LEU A 169 -4.64 -11.72 6.24
C LEU A 169 -3.12 -11.92 6.23
N ASN A 170 -2.35 -11.00 5.63
CA ASN A 170 -0.91 -11.12 5.55
C ASN A 170 -0.24 -11.10 6.93
N LEU A 171 -0.73 -10.23 7.83
CA LEU A 171 -0.24 -10.16 9.22
C LEU A 171 -0.55 -11.40 10.04
N ASN A 172 -1.65 -12.09 9.76
CA ASN A 172 -2.15 -13.19 10.59
C ASN A 172 -2.07 -14.57 9.91
N LYS A 173 -1.53 -14.66 8.68
CA LYS A 173 -1.48 -15.90 7.89
C LYS A 173 -0.83 -17.07 8.63
N GLU A 174 0.23 -16.81 9.39
CA GLU A 174 0.90 -17.85 10.21
C GLU A 174 0.01 -18.34 11.35
N LYS A 175 -0.69 -17.42 12.02
CA LYS A 175 -1.63 -17.72 13.10
C LYS A 175 -2.86 -18.48 12.60
N PHE A 176 -3.35 -18.16 11.41
CA PHE A 176 -4.52 -18.80 10.80
C PHE A 176 -4.23 -20.16 10.17
N GLY A 177 -2.98 -20.40 9.79
CA GLY A 177 -2.58 -21.61 9.07
C GLY A 177 -2.93 -21.58 7.59
N LYS A 178 -2.30 -22.47 6.82
CA LYS A 178 -2.36 -22.48 5.36
C LYS A 178 -3.76 -22.72 4.79
N GLU A 179 -4.56 -23.58 5.42
CA GLU A 179 -5.89 -23.94 4.95
C GLU A 179 -6.84 -22.73 4.99
N VAL A 180 -6.95 -22.09 6.16
CA VAL A 180 -7.77 -20.88 6.35
C VAL A 180 -7.22 -19.73 5.51
N ALA A 181 -5.89 -19.55 5.46
CA ALA A 181 -5.30 -18.50 4.65
C ALA A 181 -5.59 -18.69 3.16
N ALA A 182 -5.53 -19.92 2.63
CA ALA A 182 -5.87 -20.23 1.25
C ALA A 182 -7.35 -19.99 0.94
N GLU A 183 -8.26 -20.40 1.84
CA GLU A 183 -9.69 -20.12 1.74
C GLU A 183 -9.93 -18.61 1.59
N LEU A 184 -9.45 -17.82 2.55
CA LEU A 184 -9.66 -16.37 2.56
C LEU A 184 -9.01 -15.66 1.38
N PHE A 185 -7.80 -16.08 0.99
CA PHE A 185 -7.08 -15.51 -0.15
C PHE A 185 -7.77 -15.80 -1.49
N SER A 186 -8.45 -16.94 -1.61
CA SER A 186 -9.21 -17.28 -2.82
C SER A 186 -10.39 -16.36 -3.09
N LEU A 187 -10.96 -15.76 -2.03
CA LEU A 187 -12.09 -14.81 -2.11
C LEU A 187 -11.68 -13.43 -2.65
N MET A 188 -10.38 -13.14 -2.68
CA MET A 188 -9.87 -11.82 -3.03
C MET A 188 -9.70 -11.65 -4.54
N THR A 189 -9.90 -10.44 -5.06
CA THR A 189 -9.66 -10.13 -6.47
C THR A 189 -8.18 -10.15 -6.82
N GLU A 190 -7.87 -10.25 -8.11
CA GLU A 190 -6.50 -10.11 -8.62
C GLU A 190 -5.83 -8.82 -8.14
N ASP A 191 -6.57 -7.70 -8.15
CA ASP A 191 -6.09 -6.41 -7.63
C ASP A 191 -5.53 -6.50 -6.19
N LYS A 192 -6.17 -7.27 -5.30
CA LYS A 192 -5.69 -7.46 -3.93
C LYS A 192 -4.52 -8.44 -3.85
N ARG A 193 -4.58 -9.53 -4.61
CA ARG A 193 -3.51 -10.53 -4.67
C ARG A 193 -2.22 -9.99 -5.29
N GLU A 194 -2.31 -8.98 -6.15
CA GLU A 194 -1.18 -8.28 -6.75
C GLU A 194 -0.54 -7.21 -5.84
N THR A 195 -0.99 -7.05 -4.60
CA THR A 195 -0.27 -6.21 -3.62
C THR A 195 0.99 -6.91 -3.11
N ASN A 196 1.87 -6.18 -2.42
CA ASN A 196 2.98 -6.72 -1.64
C ASN A 196 2.47 -7.76 -0.63
N TYR A 197 1.39 -7.44 0.07
CA TYR A 197 0.73 -8.34 1.02
C TYR A 197 0.25 -9.63 0.33
N GLY A 198 -0.36 -9.51 -0.85
CA GLY A 198 -0.82 -10.66 -1.62
C GLY A 198 0.32 -11.55 -2.11
N ARG A 199 1.44 -10.95 -2.54
CA ARG A 199 2.66 -11.69 -2.89
C ARG A 199 3.23 -12.47 -1.70
N GLU A 200 3.30 -11.85 -0.53
CA GLU A 200 3.78 -12.51 0.69
C GLU A 200 2.88 -13.68 1.13
N ILE A 201 1.57 -13.56 0.93
CA ILE A 201 0.63 -14.67 1.17
C ILE A 201 0.82 -15.78 0.12
N ASP A 202 0.95 -15.44 -1.16
CA ASP A 202 1.23 -16.42 -2.23
C ASP A 202 2.51 -17.22 -1.96
N ASP A 203 3.57 -16.54 -1.50
CA ASP A 203 4.84 -17.16 -1.11
C ASP A 203 4.65 -18.08 0.11
N TYR A 204 3.91 -17.65 1.13
CA TYR A 204 3.57 -18.47 2.32
C TYR A 204 2.77 -19.75 1.95
N LEU A 205 1.82 -19.63 1.02
CA LEU A 205 1.01 -20.74 0.54
C LEU A 205 1.78 -21.69 -0.38
N GLY A 206 2.95 -21.28 -0.90
CA GLY A 206 3.77 -22.07 -1.82
C GLY A 206 3.24 -22.11 -3.25
N ALA A 207 2.35 -21.18 -3.62
CA ALA A 207 1.67 -21.17 -4.93
C ALA A 207 2.56 -20.70 -6.09
N ARG A 208 3.69 -20.03 -5.81
CA ARG A 208 4.65 -19.57 -6.84
C ARG A 208 5.56 -20.68 -7.38
N ASN A 209 5.77 -21.77 -6.65
CA ASN A 209 6.60 -22.89 -7.09
C ASN A 209 5.86 -23.88 -8.02
N SER A 210 4.55 -23.71 -8.24
CA SER A 210 3.74 -24.60 -9.10
C SER A 210 3.38 -24.01 -10.47
N ARG A 211 3.67 -22.73 -10.73
CA ARG A 211 3.42 -22.07 -12.03
C ARG A 211 4.64 -22.05 -12.97
N GLY A 212 5.74 -22.68 -12.59
CA GLY A 212 7.01 -22.73 -13.33
C GLY A 212 7.37 -24.09 -13.92
N VAL A 213 6.47 -25.08 -13.84
CA VAL A 213 6.65 -26.40 -14.47
C VAL A 213 5.41 -26.68 -15.28
N ASN A 214 5.44 -26.30 -16.56
CA ASN A 214 4.73 -26.92 -17.69
C ASN A 214 5.27 -26.33 -18.99
#